data_AF-A0A9E5RZV3-F1
#
_entry.id   AF-A0A9E5RZV3-F1
#
_cell.length_a   1.000
_cell.length_b   1.000
_cell.length_c   1.000
_cell.angle_alpha   90.00
_cell.angle_beta   90.00
_cell.angle_gamma   90.00
#
_symmetry.space_group_name_H-M   'P 1'
#
loop_
_entity.id
_entity.type
_entity.pdbx_description
1 polymer ?
#
loop_
_entity_poly.entity_id
_entity_poly.type
_entity_poly.pdbx_seq_one_letter_code
_entity_poly.pdbx_strand_id
1 'polypeptide(L)'
;MTYDLVLKPEGMAVGANGTITWRPGDEHVGKHQVIARVSDGRGGVDLQSFEVEVKQGNRAPVFTSITSSILNPQANRLFQFQATALDLDGDTITYEIIPNEAKPITPTTATIDAATGLVSWTPADSEVGGAF
;
A
#
# COMPACT_ATOMS: atom_id res chain seq x y z
N MET A 1 -41.17 11.55 8.45
CA MET A 1 -40.25 10.46 8.77
C MET A 1 -38.91 11.06 9.17
N THR A 2 -38.26 10.52 10.19
CA THR A 2 -36.94 10.94 10.66
C THR A 2 -36.03 9.74 10.77
N TYR A 3 -34.74 9.94 10.50
CA TYR A 3 -33.71 8.92 10.62
C TYR A 3 -32.72 9.32 11.71
N ASP A 4 -32.27 8.33 12.48
CA ASP A 4 -31.16 8.48 13.40
C ASP A 4 -30.37 7.17 13.51
N LEU A 5 -29.18 7.25 14.10
CA LEU A 5 -28.29 6.11 14.32
C LEU A 5 -28.18 5.89 15.83
N VAL A 6 -28.80 4.82 16.31
CA VAL A 6 -28.87 4.44 17.74
C VAL A 6 -27.53 3.90 18.23
N LEU A 7 -26.84 3.14 17.39
CA LEU A 7 -25.48 2.66 17.61
C LEU A 7 -24.66 2.92 16.36
N LYS A 8 -23.48 3.52 16.52
CA LYS A 8 -22.61 3.89 15.41
C LYS A 8 -21.18 4.17 15.89
N PRO A 9 -20.19 4.05 14.99
CA PRO A 9 -18.84 4.58 15.20
C PRO A 9 -18.82 6.11 15.31
N GLU A 10 -17.70 6.64 15.80
CA GLU A 10 -17.43 8.07 15.78
C GLU A 10 -17.40 8.59 14.33
N GLY A 11 -17.88 9.83 14.13
CA GLY A 11 -17.93 10.46 12.79
C GLY A 11 -18.99 9.92 11.82
N MET A 12 -19.64 8.79 12.10
CA MET A 12 -20.75 8.30 11.27
C MET A 12 -22.02 9.14 11.50
N ALA A 13 -22.73 9.49 10.43
CA ALA A 13 -23.94 10.30 10.47
C ALA A 13 -25.00 9.78 9.50
N VAL A 14 -26.27 10.16 9.70
CA VAL A 14 -27.38 9.88 8.77
C VAL A 14 -28.09 11.18 8.41
N GLY A 15 -28.35 11.37 7.11
CA GLY A 15 -29.11 12.51 6.59
C GLY A 15 -30.62 12.33 6.71
N ALA A 16 -31.38 13.40 6.51
CA ALA A 16 -32.85 13.37 6.55
C ALA A 16 -33.49 12.46 5.47
N ASN A 17 -32.73 12.13 4.42
CA ASN A 17 -33.12 11.19 3.37
C ASN A 17 -32.74 9.72 3.67
N GLY A 18 -32.13 9.44 4.83
CA GLY A 18 -31.66 8.11 5.22
C GLY A 18 -30.27 7.74 4.70
N THR A 19 -29.58 8.61 3.97
CA THR A 19 -28.20 8.35 3.53
C THR A 19 -27.25 8.40 4.72
N ILE A 20 -26.53 7.30 4.95
CA ILE A 20 -25.47 7.22 5.96
C ILE A 20 -24.15 7.67 5.33
N THR A 21 -23.44 8.57 6.00
CA THR A 21 -22.10 9.02 5.60
C THR A 21 -21.10 8.72 6.70
N TRP A 22 -19.91 8.27 6.31
CA TRP A 22 -18.82 7.98 7.23
C TRP A 22 -17.48 8.05 6.50
N ARG A 23 -16.49 8.66 7.15
CA ARG A 23 -15.10 8.71 6.70
C ARG A 23 -14.22 8.10 7.79
N PRO A 24 -14.05 6.76 7.83
CA PRO A 24 -13.26 6.11 8.87
C PRO A 24 -11.78 6.52 8.78
N GLY A 25 -11.13 6.64 9.92
CA GLY A 25 -9.67 6.67 10.07
C GLY A 25 -9.09 5.31 10.47
N ASP A 26 -7.78 5.23 10.63
CA ASP A 26 -7.07 3.99 10.98
C ASP A 26 -7.52 3.43 12.35
N GLU A 27 -7.94 4.31 13.27
CA GLU A 27 -8.52 3.94 14.57
C GLU A 27 -9.83 3.17 14.45
N HIS A 28 -10.47 3.23 13.28
CA HIS A 28 -11.70 2.51 12.99
C HIS A 28 -11.45 1.18 12.25
N VAL A 29 -10.21 0.73 12.04
CA VAL A 29 -9.96 -0.59 11.41
C VAL A 29 -10.62 -1.71 12.24
N GLY A 30 -11.33 -2.61 11.54
CA GLY A 30 -12.08 -3.71 12.13
C GLY A 30 -13.59 -3.62 11.92
N LYS A 31 -14.33 -4.42 12.69
CA LYS A 31 -15.79 -4.57 12.57
C LYS A 31 -16.54 -3.62 13.49
N HIS A 32 -17.59 -3.00 12.97
CA HIS A 32 -18.44 -2.04 13.67
C HIS A 32 -19.91 -2.39 13.52
N GLN A 33 -20.61 -2.54 14.65
CA GLN A 33 -22.05 -2.72 14.64
C GLN A 33 -22.75 -1.36 14.49
N VAL A 34 -23.72 -1.29 13.59
CA VAL A 34 -24.56 -0.11 13.36
C VAL A 34 -26.03 -0.47 13.55
N ILE A 35 -26.77 0.41 14.23
CA ILE A 35 -28.22 0.30 14.38
C ILE A 35 -28.85 1.60 13.89
N ALA A 36 -29.52 1.55 12.75
CA ALA A 36 -30.30 2.65 12.22
C ALA A 36 -31.74 2.56 12.71
N ARG A 37 -32.35 3.73 12.94
CA ARG A 37 -33.77 3.87 13.29
C ARG A 37 -34.47 4.78 12.31
N VAL A 38 -35.67 4.40 11.91
CA VAL A 38 -36.63 5.29 11.23
C VAL A 38 -37.85 5.47 12.12
N SER A 39 -38.36 6.70 12.21
CA SER A 39 -39.61 7.01 12.90
C SER A 39 -40.59 7.72 11.96
N ASP A 40 -41.88 7.39 12.05
CA ASP A 40 -42.93 8.07 11.31
C ASP A 40 -43.38 9.41 11.94
N GLY A 41 -42.90 9.71 13.16
CA GLY A 41 -43.28 10.89 13.95
C GLY A 41 -44.66 10.79 14.60
N ARG A 42 -45.31 9.63 14.54
CA ARG A 42 -46.64 9.32 15.11
C ARG A 42 -46.59 8.16 16.11
N GLY A 43 -45.39 7.78 16.54
CA GLY A 43 -45.14 6.69 17.49
C GLY A 43 -44.70 5.38 16.83
N GLY A 44 -44.75 5.28 15.50
CA GLY A 44 -44.17 4.17 14.75
C GLY A 44 -42.65 4.33 14.63
N VAL A 45 -41.94 3.24 14.93
CA VAL A 45 -40.49 3.13 14.77
C VAL A 45 -40.13 1.77 14.19
N ASP A 46 -39.05 1.73 13.41
CA ASP A 46 -38.42 0.49 12.96
C ASP A 46 -36.90 0.57 13.10
N LEU A 47 -36.24 -0.57 13.30
CA LEU A 47 -34.81 -0.68 13.54
C LEU A 47 -34.15 -1.61 12.53
N GLN A 48 -33.00 -1.19 12.01
CA GLN A 48 -32.18 -2.01 11.13
C GLN A 48 -30.77 -2.14 11.72
N SER A 49 -30.32 -3.37 11.94
CA SER A 49 -28.97 -3.68 12.42
C SER A 49 -28.11 -4.27 11.30
N PHE A 50 -26.88 -3.80 11.18
CA PHE A 50 -25.89 -4.35 10.25
C PHE A 50 -24.46 -4.14 10.78
N GLU A 51 -23.51 -4.88 10.21
CA GLU A 51 -22.08 -4.77 10.51
C GLU A 51 -21.35 -4.09 9.34
N VAL A 52 -20.43 -3.19 9.64
CA VAL A 52 -19.51 -2.59 8.66
C VAL A 52 -18.08 -2.98 9.04
N GLU A 53 -17.35 -3.56 8.10
CA GLU A 53 -15.93 -3.86 8.28
C GLU A 53 -15.09 -2.78 7.57
N VAL A 54 -14.29 -2.06 8.33
CA VAL A 54 -13.26 -1.16 7.80
C VAL A 54 -11.98 -1.97 7.66
N LYS A 55 -11.49 -2.06 6.43
CA LYS A 55 -10.20 -2.68 6.14
C LYS A 55 -9.10 -1.63 6.24
N GLN A 56 -7.95 -2.03 6.77
CA GLN A 56 -6.74 -1.23 6.64
C GLN A 56 -6.46 -1.02 5.15
N GLY A 57 -6.12 0.21 4.76
CA GLY A 57 -5.70 0.49 3.40
C GLY A 57 -4.38 -0.21 3.08
N ASN A 58 -4.09 -0.43 1.79
CA ASN A 58 -2.84 -1.02 1.35
C ASN A 58 -1.67 -0.06 1.59
N ARG A 59 -0.64 -0.50 2.31
CA ARG A 59 0.64 0.22 2.49
C ARG A 59 1.58 -0.20 1.37
N ALA A 60 2.45 0.72 0.94
CA ALA A 60 3.47 0.39 -0.05
C ALA A 60 4.61 -0.40 0.62
N PRO A 61 5.25 -1.33 -0.10
CA PRO A 61 6.46 -1.98 0.38
C PRO A 61 7.60 -0.97 0.52
N VAL A 62 8.50 -1.21 1.47
CA VAL A 62 9.65 -0.34 1.78
C VAL A 62 10.94 -1.14 1.67
N PHE A 63 11.93 -0.62 0.93
CA PHE A 63 13.26 -1.22 0.88
C PHE A 63 13.95 -1.17 2.25
N THR A 64 14.47 -2.31 2.68
CA THR A 64 15.22 -2.50 3.93
C THR A 64 16.70 -2.79 3.67
N SER A 65 17.08 -3.08 2.42
CA SER A 65 18.48 -3.31 2.06
C SER A 65 19.29 -2.04 2.28
N ILE A 66 20.37 -2.15 3.05
CA ILE A 66 21.30 -1.05 3.30
C ILE A 66 22.40 -1.12 2.24
N THR A 67 22.56 -0.05 1.47
CA THR A 67 23.74 0.15 0.62
C THR A 67 24.67 1.15 1.27
N SER A 68 25.98 0.98 1.09
CA SER A 68 26.87 2.15 1.16
C SER A 68 26.37 3.15 0.11
N SER A 69 26.42 4.44 0.42
CA SER A 69 25.92 5.53 -0.44
C SER A 69 26.49 5.50 -1.87
N ILE A 70 27.54 4.73 -2.11
CA ILE A 70 28.06 4.37 -3.44
C ILE A 70 28.37 2.88 -3.47
N LEU A 71 27.82 2.16 -4.46
CA LEU A 71 28.27 0.83 -4.85
C LEU A 71 29.34 1.00 -5.95
N ASN A 72 30.47 0.30 -5.84
CA ASN A 72 31.59 0.40 -6.78
C ASN A 72 31.84 -0.93 -7.53
N PRO A 73 30.92 -1.34 -8.42
CA PRO A 73 31.11 -2.52 -9.26
C PRO A 73 32.31 -2.33 -10.20
N GLN A 74 33.02 -3.42 -10.48
CA GLN A 74 34.22 -3.42 -11.32
C GLN A 74 33.91 -4.01 -12.69
N ALA A 75 34.52 -3.44 -13.74
CA ALA A 75 34.40 -3.95 -15.10
C ALA A 75 34.77 -5.43 -15.19
N ASN A 76 34.02 -6.17 -15.98
CA ASN A 76 34.19 -7.59 -16.25
C ASN A 76 34.19 -8.48 -14.98
N ARG A 77 33.63 -7.98 -13.86
CA ARG A 77 33.46 -8.74 -12.63
C ARG A 77 31.99 -8.81 -12.26
N LEU A 78 31.56 -10.01 -11.88
CA LEU A 78 30.21 -10.20 -11.37
C LEU A 78 30.01 -9.36 -10.11
N PHE A 79 29.05 -8.45 -10.20
CA PHE A 79 28.50 -7.71 -9.10
C PHE A 79 27.16 -8.34 -8.72
N GLN A 80 26.97 -8.54 -7.42
CA GLN A 80 25.69 -8.99 -6.87
C GLN A 80 25.26 -8.05 -5.75
N PHE A 81 23.97 -7.75 -5.72
CA PHE A 81 23.35 -6.99 -4.66
C PHE A 81 22.01 -7.62 -4.32
N GLN A 82 21.79 -7.82 -3.03
CA GLN A 82 20.52 -8.34 -2.53
C GLN A 82 19.61 -7.17 -2.17
N ALA A 83 18.64 -6.88 -3.03
CA ALA A 83 17.54 -5.99 -2.67
C ALA A 83 16.63 -6.72 -1.68
N THR A 84 16.25 -6.04 -0.60
CA THR A 84 15.27 -6.55 0.34
C THR A 84 14.26 -5.46 0.62
N ALA A 85 12.99 -5.85 0.67
CA ALA A 85 11.89 -4.97 1.01
C ALA A 85 10.94 -5.69 1.98
N LEU A 86 10.18 -4.89 2.71
CA LEU A 86 9.14 -5.33 3.63
C LEU A 86 7.82 -4.68 3.24
N ASP A 87 6.79 -5.49 3.13
CA ASP A 87 5.41 -5.05 3.08
C ASP A 87 4.76 -5.33 4.44
N LEU A 88 4.21 -4.30 5.08
CA LEU A 88 3.67 -4.44 6.43
C LEU A 88 2.27 -5.05 6.46
N ASP A 89 1.59 -5.15 5.32
CA ASP A 89 0.32 -5.85 5.17
C ASP A 89 0.53 -7.35 4.89
N GLY A 90 1.77 -7.75 4.58
CA GLY A 90 2.14 -9.13 4.27
C GLY A 90 1.91 -9.49 2.81
N ASP A 91 1.71 -8.50 1.95
CA ASP A 91 1.51 -8.71 0.53
C ASP A 91 2.77 -9.25 -0.15
N THR A 92 2.55 -9.96 -1.26
CA THR A 92 3.66 -10.51 -2.04
C THR A 92 4.41 -9.38 -2.73
N ILE A 93 5.72 -9.30 -2.49
CA ILE A 93 6.61 -8.31 -3.10
C ILE A 93 7.14 -8.87 -4.42
N THR A 94 7.19 -8.02 -5.45
CA THR A 94 7.85 -8.30 -6.73
C THR A 94 8.87 -7.22 -7.02
N TYR A 95 10.06 -7.60 -7.49
CA TYR A 95 11.15 -6.68 -7.78
C TYR A 95 11.34 -6.47 -9.28
N GLU A 96 11.68 -5.24 -9.68
CA GLU A 96 11.95 -4.86 -11.06
C GLU A 96 13.07 -3.80 -11.09
N ILE A 97 13.94 -3.89 -12.11
CA ILE A 97 14.90 -2.81 -12.42
C ILE A 97 14.21 -1.90 -13.44
N ILE A 98 13.93 -0.67 -13.03
CA ILE A 98 13.38 0.35 -13.94
C ILE A 98 14.56 1.05 -14.65
N PRO A 99 14.59 1.09 -15.99
CA PRO A 99 15.57 1.86 -16.75
C PRO A 99 15.56 3.34 -16.34
N ASN A 100 16.75 3.92 -16.17
CA ASN A 100 16.86 5.35 -15.95
C ASN A 100 16.95 6.06 -17.32
N GLU A 101 15.82 6.53 -17.83
CA GLU A 101 15.73 7.26 -19.11
C GLU A 101 16.62 8.53 -19.17
N ALA A 102 16.94 9.12 -18.01
CA ALA A 102 17.82 10.29 -17.93
C ALA A 102 19.31 9.94 -17.99
N LYS A 103 19.68 8.65 -17.94
CA LYS A 103 21.07 8.19 -17.99
C LYS A 103 21.24 7.12 -19.09
N PRO A 104 22.01 7.41 -20.16
CA PRO A 104 22.09 6.55 -21.35
C PRO A 104 22.76 5.19 -21.10
N ILE A 105 23.40 4.99 -19.95
CA ILE A 105 23.93 3.69 -19.52
C ILE A 105 22.96 3.11 -18.50
N THR A 106 21.79 2.68 -18.97
CA THR A 106 21.07 1.62 -18.26
C THR A 106 21.91 0.35 -18.46
N PRO A 107 22.30 -0.35 -17.38
CA PRO A 107 23.08 -1.57 -17.54
C PRO A 107 22.22 -2.59 -18.29
N THR A 108 22.47 -2.74 -19.59
CA THR A 108 21.65 -3.56 -20.49
C THR A 108 21.66 -5.05 -20.11
N THR A 109 22.60 -5.45 -19.26
CA THR A 109 22.79 -6.81 -18.77
C THR A 109 22.50 -6.98 -17.29
N ALA A 110 22.11 -5.91 -16.56
CA ALA A 110 21.68 -6.07 -15.18
C ALA A 110 20.34 -6.78 -15.14
N THR A 111 20.24 -7.78 -14.28
CA THR A 111 19.01 -8.53 -14.04
C THR A 111 18.68 -8.48 -12.57
N ILE A 112 17.39 -8.55 -12.25
CA ILE A 112 16.89 -8.78 -10.90
C ILE A 112 15.96 -9.98 -10.93
N ASP A 113 16.13 -10.90 -10.00
CA ASP A 113 15.15 -11.94 -9.78
C ASP A 113 13.91 -11.34 -9.11
N ALA A 114 12.77 -11.44 -9.78
CA ALA A 114 11.54 -10.78 -9.38
C ALA A 114 10.99 -11.27 -8.03
N ALA A 115 11.31 -12.49 -7.60
CA ALA A 115 10.81 -13.08 -6.36
C ALA A 115 11.79 -12.87 -5.19
N THR A 116 13.09 -12.94 -5.47
CA THR A 116 14.13 -12.92 -4.44
C THR A 116 14.80 -11.57 -4.30
N GLY A 117 14.73 -10.69 -5.30
CA GLY A 117 15.40 -9.39 -5.29
C GLY A 117 16.90 -9.45 -5.54
N LEU A 118 17.44 -10.60 -5.95
CA LEU A 118 18.87 -10.74 -6.25
C LEU A 118 19.20 -10.02 -7.57
N VAL A 119 19.91 -8.91 -7.46
CA VAL A 119 20.49 -8.19 -8.60
C VAL A 119 21.79 -8.88 -8.99
N SER A 120 21.94 -9.20 -10.27
CA SER A 120 23.18 -9.71 -10.87
C SER A 120 23.55 -8.90 -12.10
N TRP A 121 24.79 -8.44 -12.13
CA TRP A 121 25.31 -7.62 -13.23
C TRP A 121 26.81 -7.86 -13.43
N THR A 122 27.25 -8.00 -14.67
CA THR A 122 28.68 -8.00 -15.02
C THR A 122 28.92 -6.83 -15.95
N PRO A 123 29.44 -5.69 -15.44
CA PRO A 123 29.64 -4.48 -16.23
C PRO A 123 30.61 -4.72 -17.38
N ALA A 124 30.30 -4.23 -18.57
CA ALA A 124 31.29 -4.14 -19.64
C ALA A 124 32.24 -2.95 -19.40
N ASP A 125 33.42 -2.96 -20.02
CA ASP A 125 34.35 -1.82 -19.96
C ASP A 125 33.71 -0.50 -20.46
N SER A 126 32.75 -0.60 -21.38
CA SER A 126 31.98 0.55 -21.88
C SER A 126 31.03 1.16 -20.84
N GLU A 127 30.76 0.47 -19.73
CA GLU A 127 29.85 0.90 -18.66
C GLU A 127 30.61 1.53 -17.46
N VAL A 128 31.95 1.54 -17.51
CA VAL A 128 32.82 2.09 -16.46
C VAL A 128 32.73 3.62 -16.42
N GLY A 129 32.58 4.19 -15.22
CA GLY A 129 32.55 5.64 -15.02
C GLY A 129 31.18 6.30 -15.22
N GLY A 130 30.15 5.54 -15.60
CA GLY A 130 28.77 6.02 -15.58
C GLY A 130 28.21 6.02 -14.16
N ALA A 131 27.99 7.19 -13.55
CA ALA A 131 27.40 7.31 -12.21
C ALA A 131 25.97 6.74 -12.15
N PHE A 132 25.72 5.60 -11.48
CA PHE A 132 24.38 4.97 -11.34
C PHE A 132 23.46 5.80 -10.46
#